data_AF-A0A160SWT1-F1
#
_entry.id   AF-A0A160SWT1-F1
#
_cell.length_a   1.000
_cell.length_b   1.000
_cell.length_c   1.000
_cell.angle_alpha   90.00
_cell.angle_beta   90.00
_cell.angle_gamma   90.00
#
_symmetry.space_group_name_H-M   'P 1'
#
loop_
_entity.id
_entity.type
_entity.pdbx_description
1 polymer ?
#
loop_
_entity_poly.entity_id
_entity_poly.type
_entity_poly.pdbx_seq_one_letter_code
_entity_poly.pdbx_strand_id
1 'polypeptide(L)'
;MQNYCFFYFIIISIILCCSILLISFILGGKSYSHYKNFPFECGMPSLYNSRFQMSIQYYVIAILFVIFDTDILYLYTWSISIHECEWFGFLEAIFFILFLLITLLFLVKMKIIK
;
A
#
# COMPACT_ATOMS: atom_id res chain seq x y z
N MET A 1 -29.67 10.19 2.37
CA MET A 1 -29.20 10.92 1.17
C MET A 1 -27.67 10.98 1.08
N GLN A 2 -26.93 11.22 2.19
CA GLN A 2 -25.45 11.28 2.21
C GLN A 2 -24.74 9.99 1.72
N ASN A 3 -25.29 8.80 2.03
CA ASN A 3 -24.63 7.51 1.76
C ASN A 3 -24.44 7.21 0.26
N TYR A 4 -25.30 7.76 -0.61
CA TYR A 4 -25.21 7.54 -2.06
C TYR A 4 -24.16 8.44 -2.72
N CYS A 5 -23.84 9.59 -2.12
CA CYS A 5 -22.88 10.53 -2.68
C CYS A 5 -21.48 9.91 -2.84
N PHE A 6 -21.05 9.09 -1.88
CA PHE A 6 -19.77 8.39 -1.96
C PHE A 6 -19.73 7.38 -3.12
N PHE A 7 -20.82 6.64 -3.32
CA PHE A 7 -20.93 5.68 -4.41
C PHE A 7 -20.93 6.37 -5.78
N TYR A 8 -21.66 7.49 -5.92
CA TYR A 8 -21.63 8.31 -7.12
C TYR A 8 -20.24 8.88 -7.41
N PHE A 9 -19.52 9.34 -6.38
CA PHE A 9 -18.15 9.83 -6.54
C PHE A 9 -17.22 8.76 -7.13
N ILE A 10 -17.22 7.55 -6.54
CA ILE A 10 -16.38 6.44 -7.04
C ILE A 10 -16.72 6.10 -8.49
N ILE A 11 -18.01 5.99 -8.82
CA ILE A 11 -18.45 5.67 -10.18
C ILE A 11 -17.98 6.73 -11.17
N ILE A 12 -18.18 8.00 -10.86
CA ILE A 12 -17.78 9.11 -11.74
C ILE A 12 -16.25 9.11 -11.92
N SER A 13 -15.47 8.90 -10.86
CA SER A 13 -14.01 8.82 -10.95
C SER A 13 -13.52 7.68 -11.85
N ILE A 14 -14.14 6.50 -11.74
CA ILE A 14 -13.80 5.35 -12.59
C ILE A 14 -14.18 5.62 -14.05
N ILE A 15 -15.39 6.14 -14.30
CA ILE A 15 -15.85 6.51 -15.65
C ILE A 15 -14.90 7.53 -16.28
N LEU A 16 -14.47 8.54 -15.52
CA LEU A 16 -13.54 9.56 -15.99
C LEU A 16 -12.16 8.97 -16.32
N CYS A 17 -11.63 8.08 -15.48
CA CYS A 17 -10.35 7.42 -15.76
C CYS A 17 -10.44 6.54 -17.03
N CYS A 18 -11.50 5.74 -17.15
CA CYS A 18 -11.75 4.91 -18.32
C CYS A 18 -11.97 5.73 -19.59
N SER A 19 -12.69 6.85 -19.52
CA SER A 19 -12.95 7.70 -20.68
C SER A 19 -11.67 8.33 -21.20
N ILE A 20 -10.79 8.82 -20.32
CA ILE A 20 -9.47 9.34 -20.71
C ILE A 20 -8.66 8.26 -21.41
N LEU A 21 -8.57 7.04 -20.84
CA LEU A 21 -7.85 5.93 -21.47
C LEU A 21 -8.43 5.53 -22.84
N LEU A 22 -9.77 5.51 -22.97
CA LEU A 22 -10.45 5.21 -24.23
C LEU A 22 -10.18 6.29 -25.29
N ILE A 23 -10.28 7.56 -24.92
CA ILE A 23 -9.99 8.69 -25.80
C ILE A 23 -8.51 8.63 -26.24
N SER A 24 -7.58 8.42 -25.31
CA SER A 24 -6.16 8.25 -25.63
C SER A 24 -5.90 7.05 -26.55
N PHE A 25 -6.64 5.95 -26.41
CA PHE A 25 -6.53 4.79 -27.28
C PHE A 25 -7.08 5.03 -28.69
N ILE A 26 -8.18 5.77 -28.81
CA ILE A 26 -8.83 6.08 -30.09
C ILE A 26 -8.05 7.15 -30.85
N LEU A 27 -7.63 8.22 -30.18
CA LEU A 27 -6.88 9.34 -30.77
C LEU A 27 -5.38 9.02 -30.92
N GLY A 28 -4.87 8.04 -30.17
CA GLY A 28 -3.46 7.66 -30.21
C GLY A 28 -3.07 6.99 -31.53
N GLY A 29 -2.04 7.53 -32.18
CA GLY A 29 -1.48 6.95 -33.41
C GLY A 29 -0.95 5.53 -33.18
N LYS A 30 -1.52 4.55 -33.87
CA LYS A 30 -1.06 3.16 -33.81
C LYS A 30 0.19 2.98 -34.68
N SER A 31 1.37 3.07 -34.07
CA SER A 31 2.62 2.61 -34.70
C SER A 31 2.71 1.08 -34.66
N TYR A 32 2.89 0.46 -35.84
CA TYR A 32 3.11 -0.98 -36.03
C TYR A 32 4.58 -1.23 -36.39
N SER A 33 5.47 -1.14 -35.39
CA SER A 33 6.87 -1.55 -35.55
C SER A 33 7.09 -2.91 -34.90
N HIS A 34 7.81 -3.80 -35.59
CA HIS A 34 8.17 -5.13 -35.07
C HIS A 34 8.84 -5.06 -33.69
N TYR A 35 9.64 -4.02 -33.44
CA TYR A 35 10.38 -3.86 -32.18
C TYR A 35 9.58 -3.16 -31.06
N LYS A 36 8.35 -2.73 -31.32
CA LYS A 36 7.54 -1.94 -30.36
C LYS A 36 7.17 -2.73 -29.09
N ASN A 37 7.00 -4.04 -29.23
CA ASN A 37 6.56 -4.91 -28.13
C ASN A 37 7.72 -5.63 -27.44
N PHE A 38 8.97 -5.31 -27.82
CA PHE A 38 10.15 -5.87 -27.14
C PHE A 38 10.48 -5.04 -25.90
N PRO A 39 10.87 -5.68 -24.79
CA PRO A 39 11.35 -4.96 -23.61
C PRO A 39 12.58 -4.12 -23.97
N PHE A 40 12.66 -2.92 -23.40
CA PHE A 40 13.77 -2.02 -23.67
C PHE A 40 15.04 -2.49 -22.94
N GLU A 41 16.02 -2.99 -23.69
CA GLU A 41 17.37 -3.33 -23.20
C GLU A 41 18.45 -2.65 -24.04
N CYS A 42 18.39 -1.31 -24.17
CA CYS A 42 19.41 -0.52 -24.90
C CYS A 42 19.68 -0.99 -26.34
N GLY A 43 18.68 -1.57 -27.02
CA GLY A 43 18.81 -2.07 -28.39
C GLY A 43 19.25 -3.53 -28.53
N MET A 44 19.43 -4.26 -27.42
CA MET A 44 19.70 -5.69 -27.43
C MET A 44 18.43 -6.50 -27.15
N PRO A 45 18.28 -7.71 -27.72
CA PRO A 45 17.19 -8.60 -27.35
C PRO A 45 17.37 -9.10 -25.92
N SER A 46 16.28 -9.14 -25.15
CA SER A 46 16.28 -9.65 -23.76
C SER A 46 16.67 -11.11 -23.71
N LEU A 47 17.93 -11.36 -23.36
CA LEU A 47 18.55 -12.67 -23.30
C LEU A 47 18.70 -13.14 -21.86
N TYR A 48 17.61 -13.20 -21.09
CA TYR A 48 17.62 -13.99 -19.86
C TYR A 48 16.22 -14.22 -19.29
N ASN A 49 16.06 -15.36 -18.63
CA ASN A 49 14.97 -15.57 -17.69
C ASN A 49 15.29 -14.69 -16.47
N SER A 50 14.79 -13.44 -16.47
CA SER A 50 15.03 -12.46 -15.42
C SER A 50 14.37 -12.86 -14.10
N ARG A 51 14.95 -13.88 -13.45
CA ARG A 51 14.62 -14.25 -12.08
C ARG A 51 15.35 -13.28 -11.18
N PHE A 52 14.79 -12.09 -11.04
CA PHE A 52 15.18 -11.20 -9.95
C PHE A 52 14.91 -11.93 -8.64
N GLN A 53 15.97 -12.23 -7.91
CA GLN A 53 15.86 -12.59 -6.50
C GLN A 53 15.45 -11.31 -5.78
N MET A 54 14.15 -11.15 -5.54
CA MET A 54 13.64 -10.05 -4.73
C MET A 54 14.33 -10.14 -3.36
N SER A 55 14.92 -9.04 -2.89
CA SER A 55 15.59 -9.06 -1.59
C SER A 55 14.56 -9.33 -0.48
N ILE A 56 14.98 -10.06 0.55
CA ILE A 56 14.13 -10.40 1.71
C ILE A 56 13.62 -9.15 2.45
N GLN A 57 14.27 -8.01 2.22
CA GLN A 57 13.97 -6.72 2.85
C GLN A 57 12.54 -6.26 2.53
N TYR A 58 12.08 -6.44 1.30
CA TYR A 58 10.71 -6.08 0.91
C TYR A 58 9.66 -6.92 1.64
N TYR A 59 9.96 -8.19 1.91
CA TYR A 59 9.07 -9.08 2.65
C TYR A 59 8.96 -8.67 4.13
N VAL A 60 10.09 -8.34 4.76
CA VAL A 60 10.09 -7.88 6.16
C VAL A 60 9.31 -6.58 6.33
N ILE A 61 9.47 -5.63 5.39
CA ILE A 61 8.71 -4.37 5.40
C ILE A 61 7.21 -4.65 5.23
N ALA A 62 6.82 -5.55 4.34
CA ALA A 62 5.42 -5.90 4.11
C ALA A 62 4.77 -6.52 5.35
N ILE A 63 5.42 -7.50 6.00
CA ILE A 63 4.88 -8.09 7.24
C ILE A 63 4.78 -7.05 8.34
N LEU A 64 5.81 -6.22 8.51
CA LEU A 64 5.78 -5.18 9.53
C LEU A 64 4.64 -4.18 9.30
N PHE A 65 4.41 -3.80 8.05
CA PHE A 65 3.28 -2.93 7.69
C PHE A 65 1.96 -3.57 8.09
N VAL A 66 1.75 -4.85 7.78
CA VAL A 66 0.52 -5.57 8.14
C VAL A 66 0.33 -5.63 9.66
N ILE A 67 1.38 -5.96 10.43
CA ILE A 67 1.29 -6.02 11.89
C ILE A 67 0.97 -4.64 12.48
N PHE A 68 1.71 -3.61 12.06
CA PHE A 68 1.51 -2.24 12.56
C PHE A 68 0.13 -1.69 12.19
N ASP A 69 -0.37 -1.99 10.98
CA ASP A 69 -1.71 -1.61 10.54
C ASP A 69 -2.80 -2.27 11.40
N THR A 70 -2.62 -3.55 11.76
CA THR A 70 -3.55 -4.21 12.69
C THR A 70 -3.51 -3.62 14.10
N ASP A 71 -2.35 -3.17 14.56
CA ASP A 71 -2.22 -2.53 15.88
C ASP A 71 -2.90 -1.15 15.92
N ILE A 72 -2.89 -0.41 14.81
CA ILE A 72 -3.65 0.84 14.70
C ILE A 72 -5.15 0.60 14.81
N LEU A 73 -5.67 -0.50 14.24
CA LEU A 73 -7.09 -0.84 14.38
C LEU A 73 -7.48 -1.05 15.85
N TYR A 74 -6.62 -1.69 16.65
CA TYR A 74 -6.85 -1.80 18.10
C TYR A 74 -6.93 -0.43 18.77
N LEU A 75 -5.96 0.45 18.50
CA LEU A 75 -5.99 1.82 19.03
C LEU A 75 -7.21 2.61 18.58
N TYR A 76 -7.68 2.40 17.36
CA TYR A 76 -8.89 3.03 16.84
C TYR A 76 -10.14 2.56 17.60
N THR A 77 -10.29 1.25 17.80
CA THR A 77 -11.43 0.72 18.58
C THR A 77 -11.42 1.23 20.02
N TRP A 78 -10.26 1.25 20.67
CA TRP A 78 -10.08 1.85 21.99
C TRP A 78 -10.41 3.35 22.01
N SER A 79 -10.00 4.09 20.98
CA SER A 79 -10.27 5.53 20.88
C SER A 79 -11.76 5.84 20.80
N ILE A 80 -12.57 4.94 20.23
CA ILE A 80 -14.03 5.10 20.18
C ILE A 80 -14.65 4.79 21.53
N SER A 81 -14.15 3.78 22.26
CA SER A 81 -14.69 3.33 23.55
C SER A 81 -14.07 4.04 24.76
N ILE A 82 -13.33 5.14 24.57
CA ILE A 82 -12.56 5.79 25.64
C ILE A 82 -13.44 6.25 26.81
N HIS A 83 -14.70 6.58 26.53
CA HIS A 83 -15.68 6.99 27.55
C HIS A 83 -16.14 5.84 28.45
N GLU A 84 -16.09 4.60 27.96
CA GLU A 84 -16.58 3.42 28.69
C GLU A 84 -15.47 2.74 29.49
N CYS A 85 -14.21 2.81 29.03
CA CYS A 85 -13.10 2.08 29.65
C CYS A 85 -12.41 2.82 30.82
N GLU A 86 -12.81 4.06 31.11
CA GLU A 86 -12.28 4.91 32.19
C GLU A 86 -10.74 4.87 32.28
N TRP A 87 -10.18 4.86 33.49
CA TRP A 87 -8.72 4.88 33.73
C TRP A 87 -8.02 3.57 33.37
N PHE A 88 -8.72 2.44 33.46
CA PHE A 88 -8.13 1.13 33.17
C PHE A 88 -7.83 0.98 31.68
N GLY A 89 -8.77 1.35 30.80
CA GLY A 89 -8.53 1.34 29.36
C GLY A 89 -7.42 2.31 28.95
N PHE A 90 -7.29 3.45 29.62
CA PHE A 90 -6.22 4.40 29.34
C PHE A 90 -4.82 3.82 29.63
N LEU A 91 -4.67 3.10 30.75
CA LEU A 91 -3.41 2.43 31.08
C LEU A 91 -3.09 1.32 30.06
N GLU A 92 -4.08 0.51 29.69
CA GLU A 92 -3.91 -0.55 28.68
C GLU A 92 -3.43 0.01 27.34
N ALA A 93 -4.01 1.12 26.87
CA ALA A 93 -3.59 1.77 25.64
C ALA A 93 -2.16 2.33 25.72
N ILE A 94 -1.77 2.90 26.87
CA ILE A 94 -0.39 3.35 27.09
C ILE A 94 0.60 2.18 27.01
N PHE A 95 0.30 1.06 27.68
CA PHE A 95 1.15 -0.12 27.61
C PHE A 95 1.24 -0.68 26.19
N PHE A 96 0.14 -0.67 25.45
CA PHE A 96 0.10 -1.09 24.06
C PHE A 96 0.96 -0.20 23.15
N ILE A 97 0.85 1.13 23.29
CA ILE A 97 1.68 2.09 22.53
C ILE A 97 3.16 1.94 22.88
N LEU A 98 3.50 1.75 24.15
CA LEU A 98 4.87 1.51 24.58
C LEU A 98 5.43 0.21 23.99
N PHE A 99 4.64 -0.86 23.98
CA PHE A 99 5.03 -2.12 23.37
C PHE A 99 5.30 -1.97 21.86
N LEU A 100 4.41 -1.28 21.14
CA LEU A 100 4.60 -0.91 19.74
C LEU A 100 5.90 -0.14 19.50
N LEU A 101 6.17 0.88 20.32
CA LEU A 101 7.38 1.68 20.25
C LEU A 101 8.64 0.84 20.47
N ILE A 102 8.63 -0.06 21.45
CA ILE A 102 9.75 -0.95 21.74
C ILE A 102 10.00 -1.89 20.56
N THR A 103 8.96 -2.52 20.01
CA THR A 103 9.06 -3.41 18.85
C THR A 103 9.61 -2.67 17.63
N LEU A 104 9.14 -1.45 17.37
CA LEU A 104 9.63 -0.61 16.27
C LEU A 104 11.11 -0.25 16.45
N LEU A 105 11.50 0.23 17.65
CA LEU A 105 12.88 0.60 17.95
C LEU A 105 13.84 -0.59 17.86
N PHE A 106 13.41 -1.76 18.33
CA PHE A 106 14.18 -3.00 18.23
C PHE A 106 14.43 -3.38 16.77
N LEU A 107 13.39 -3.35 15.93
CA LEU A 107 13.50 -3.71 14.53
C LEU A 107 14.39 -2.74 13.73
N VAL A 108 14.29 -1.44 14.00
CA VAL A 108 15.20 -0.43 13.41
C VAL A 108 16.64 -0.67 13.85
N LYS A 109 16.87 -0.99 15.14
CA LYS A 109 18.21 -1.31 15.65
C LYS A 109 18.80 -2.59 15.05
N MET A 110 17.99 -3.60 14.74
CA MET A 110 18.47 -4.85 14.14
C MET A 110 18.99 -4.69 12.71
N LYS A 111 18.92 -3.49 12.12
CA LYS A 111 19.54 -3.16 10.82
C LYS A 111 19.07 -4.10 9.68
N ILE A 112 17.89 -4.70 9.84
CA ILE A 112 17.22 -5.52 8.83
C ILE A 112 16.81 -4.64 7.62
N ILE A 113 16.66 -3.33 7.86
CA ILE A 113 16.43 -2.28 6.87
C ILE A 113 17.78 -1.63 6.54
N LYS A 114 18.61 -2.26 5.71
CA LYS A 114 19.81 -1.63 5.14
C LYS A 114 19.80 -1.74 3.63
#